data_AF-A0A0M2SRB8-F1
#
_entry.id   AF-A0A0M2SRB8-F1
#
_cell.length_a   1.000
_cell.length_b   1.000
_cell.length_c   1.000
_cell.angle_alpha   90.00
_cell.angle_beta   90.00
_cell.angle_gamma   90.00
#
_symmetry.space_group_name_H-M   'P 1'
#
loop_
_entity.id
_entity.type
_entity.pdbx_description
1 polymer ?
#
loop_
_entity_poly.entity_id
_entity_poly.type
_entity_poly.pdbx_seq_one_letter_code
_entity_poly.pdbx_strand_id
1 'polypeptide(L)'
;MKKLFSVALTSALLLSAVLPASQAVTAKQLSARDIHFNTTVVDSHNDTMMKAVNPVTWLPETDIGGNTDFHIDIPKLQAGGLNVPFFAAYTSGYYGNNPRSISRTLALINALYWTEERNSDVLEITSSLKEIEKARREGKIAAVPTVEGAYSLEEHNAIELLHQYYDLGIRALGFTWNYSNALGEGANRVYGDTARTPSPAGLTVLGKEVAQEMNKLGMLIDVSHLSEQSFWDVIEVSKAPIMATHSGTSSLREHARNLTDEQLKALAENGGVVGIVFYPDFLKYGYPAENVYIKDYVDHIDHAVKVAGIDHVALGSDFDGGPLPTDIKDASELYKVTEELVNRGYSQGDIEKLLGKNTLRLLKEVERAAEHDAANVGQGLAILPSLKMGETVPGNTPLLTAKVERTNGAPLDESSLRVIVDGIAYKPNYDSATSTMSIQLTQPLKEKFHVVTFEAANTAGKIEKETRIFYINQ
;
A
#
# COMPACT_ATOMS: atom_id res chain seq x y z
N MET A 1 0.08 48.64 96.73
CA MET A 1 -1.24 48.75 96.09
C MET A 1 -1.17 48.19 94.67
N LYS A 2 -1.95 47.14 94.41
CA LYS A 2 -2.54 46.68 93.12
C LYS A 2 -1.58 46.44 91.93
N LYS A 3 -1.56 45.33 91.21
CA LYS A 3 -2.28 44.03 91.22
C LYS A 3 -1.46 43.11 90.29
N LEU A 4 -1.30 41.85 90.68
CA LEU A 4 -0.78 40.76 89.85
C LEU A 4 -1.62 40.57 88.58
N PHE A 5 -0.97 40.25 87.47
CA PHE A 5 -1.52 39.37 86.44
C PHE A 5 -0.38 38.50 85.89
N SER A 6 -0.49 37.20 86.13
CA SER A 6 0.31 36.17 85.47
C SER A 6 -0.32 35.86 84.11
N VAL A 7 0.49 35.83 83.05
CA VAL A 7 0.12 35.19 81.79
C VAL A 7 1.29 34.32 81.36
N ALA A 8 0.98 33.04 81.17
CA ALA A 8 1.90 31.99 80.75
C ALA A 8 2.44 32.26 79.35
N LEU A 9 3.76 32.09 79.16
CA LEU A 9 4.38 32.08 77.83
C LEU A 9 4.72 30.63 77.48
N THR A 10 3.86 30.02 76.67
CA THR A 10 4.07 28.71 76.05
C THR A 10 5.13 28.80 74.96
N SER A 11 6.16 27.97 75.06
CA SER A 11 7.22 27.82 74.07
C SER A 11 6.68 27.15 72.80
N ALA A 12 6.57 27.90 71.70
CA ALA A 12 6.28 27.35 70.38
C ALA A 12 7.60 26.98 69.68
N LEU A 13 7.84 25.68 69.52
CA LEU A 13 8.88 25.13 68.66
C LEU A 13 8.54 25.47 67.19
N LEU A 14 9.33 26.34 66.57
CA LEU A 14 9.30 26.56 65.11
C LEU A 14 10.04 25.38 64.44
N LEU A 15 9.29 24.36 64.02
CA LEU A 15 9.79 23.40 63.03
C LEU A 15 9.85 24.11 61.67
N SER A 16 11.03 24.54 61.26
CA SER A 16 11.30 24.94 59.87
C SER A 16 11.31 23.68 59.00
N ALA A 17 10.18 23.37 58.36
CA ALA A 17 10.12 22.35 57.32
C ALA A 17 10.89 22.85 56.09
N VAL A 18 12.12 22.36 55.91
CA VAL A 18 12.85 22.49 54.65
C VAL A 18 12.21 21.50 53.68
N LEU A 19 11.31 21.98 52.82
CA LEU A 19 10.84 21.20 51.68
C LEU A 19 12.00 21.01 50.71
N PRO A 20 12.30 19.77 50.25
CA PRO A 20 13.26 19.58 49.18
C PRO A 20 12.67 20.19 47.91
N ALA A 21 13.40 21.12 47.31
CA ALA A 21 13.06 21.65 46.00
C ALA A 21 13.11 20.48 44.99
N SER A 22 11.93 19.99 44.60
CA SER A 22 11.79 19.11 43.45
C SER A 22 12.30 19.85 42.22
N GLN A 23 13.51 19.54 41.76
CA GLN A 23 13.90 19.83 40.39
C GLN A 23 13.00 18.97 39.49
N ALA A 24 11.88 19.56 39.06
CA ALA A 24 11.13 19.03 37.95
C ALA A 24 12.07 19.06 36.75
N VAL A 25 12.56 17.89 36.34
CA VAL A 25 13.13 17.71 35.01
C VAL A 25 11.96 17.96 34.06
N THR A 26 11.83 19.18 33.56
CA THR A 26 10.91 19.47 32.47
C THR A 26 11.39 18.66 31.28
N ALA A 27 10.65 17.60 30.94
CA ALA A 27 10.88 16.87 29.71
C ALA A 27 10.92 17.89 28.57
N LYS A 28 12.01 17.88 27.77
CA LYS A 28 12.15 18.78 26.63
C LYS A 28 10.99 18.52 25.69
N GLN A 29 10.11 19.50 25.49
CA GLN A 29 9.05 19.42 24.50
C GLN A 29 9.72 19.33 23.11
N LEU A 30 9.49 18.23 22.40
CA LEU A 30 10.04 18.02 21.06
C LEU A 30 9.42 19.04 20.11
N SER A 31 10.22 19.57 19.17
CA SER A 31 9.67 20.39 18.08
C SER A 31 8.85 19.52 17.12
N ALA A 32 7.98 20.14 16.31
CA ALA A 32 7.23 19.43 15.27
C ALA A 32 8.16 18.62 14.34
N ARG A 33 9.32 19.19 13.99
CA ARG A 33 10.34 18.51 13.18
C ARG A 33 10.99 17.36 13.92
N ASP A 34 11.31 17.52 15.20
CA ASP A 34 11.85 16.39 15.99
C ASP A 34 10.84 15.24 16.05
N ILE A 35 9.54 15.53 16.24
CA ILE A 35 8.50 14.49 16.21
C ILE A 35 8.45 13.81 14.84
N HIS A 36 8.42 14.59 13.77
CA HIS A 36 8.34 14.09 12.40
C HIS A 36 9.51 13.16 12.06
N PHE A 37 10.74 13.63 12.18
CA PHE A 37 11.94 12.89 11.75
C PHE A 37 12.35 11.76 12.68
N ASN A 38 11.81 11.71 13.91
CA ASN A 38 11.98 10.56 14.82
C ASN A 38 10.89 9.49 14.65
N THR A 39 9.88 9.74 13.82
CA THR A 39 8.76 8.83 13.55
C THR A 39 8.98 8.11 12.22
N THR A 40 8.52 6.86 12.11
CA THR A 40 8.38 6.23 10.79
C THR A 40 7.18 6.83 10.07
N VAL A 41 7.44 7.68 9.08
CA VAL A 41 6.39 8.29 8.26
C VAL A 41 5.99 7.35 7.12
N VAL A 42 4.70 7.07 7.02
CA VAL A 42 4.08 6.19 6.02
C VAL A 42 3.12 7.02 5.20
N ASP A 43 3.21 6.91 3.88
CA ASP A 43 2.26 7.49 2.94
C ASP A 43 1.60 6.36 2.17
N SER A 44 0.28 6.22 2.28
CA SER A 44 -0.42 5.04 1.77
C SER A 44 -0.77 5.10 0.28
N HIS A 45 -0.42 6.18 -0.43
CA HIS A 45 -0.67 6.25 -1.88
C HIS A 45 0.17 7.31 -2.61
N ASN A 46 0.89 6.89 -3.65
CA ASN A 46 1.44 7.77 -4.68
C ASN A 46 1.49 7.08 -6.05
N ASP A 47 1.48 7.90 -7.11
CA ASP A 47 1.43 7.49 -8.53
C ASP A 47 2.76 7.66 -9.27
N THR A 48 3.87 7.83 -8.55
CA THR A 48 5.15 8.25 -9.14
C THR A 48 5.63 7.32 -10.26
N MET A 49 5.35 6.02 -10.17
CA MET A 49 5.73 5.05 -11.22
C MET A 49 5.04 5.32 -12.55
N MET A 50 3.87 5.97 -12.58
CA MET A 50 3.23 6.38 -13.84
C MET A 50 4.12 7.30 -14.67
N LYS A 51 4.90 8.16 -14.00
CA LYS A 51 5.82 9.13 -14.62
C LYS A 51 7.21 8.54 -14.89
N ALA A 52 7.57 7.46 -14.20
CA ALA A 52 8.88 6.82 -14.34
C ALA A 52 9.04 5.99 -15.63
N VAL A 53 7.95 5.67 -16.33
CA VAL A 53 7.95 4.83 -17.53
C VAL A 53 7.75 5.64 -18.82
N ASN A 54 8.40 5.20 -19.91
CA ASN A 54 8.18 5.78 -21.22
C ASN A 54 6.70 5.63 -21.65
N PRO A 55 6.03 6.67 -22.15
CA PRO A 55 4.59 6.65 -22.42
C PRO A 55 4.20 5.71 -23.57
N VAL A 56 5.15 5.34 -24.44
CA VAL A 56 4.92 4.46 -25.58
C VAL A 56 5.33 3.03 -25.26
N THR A 57 6.57 2.80 -24.83
CA THR A 57 7.10 1.45 -24.57
C THR A 57 6.69 0.89 -23.22
N TRP A 58 6.36 1.76 -22.26
CA TRP A 58 6.18 1.44 -20.84
C TRP A 58 7.41 0.84 -20.16
N LEU A 59 8.57 0.84 -20.83
CA LEU A 59 9.83 0.53 -20.19
C LEU A 59 10.20 1.66 -19.22
N PRO A 60 10.87 1.35 -18.10
CA PRO A 60 11.40 2.38 -17.19
C PRO A 60 12.33 3.32 -17.95
N GLU A 61 12.17 4.63 -17.76
CA GLU A 61 12.90 5.67 -18.49
C GLU A 61 13.52 6.70 -17.53
N THR A 62 12.81 7.06 -16.45
CA THR A 62 13.28 8.05 -15.47
C THR A 62 13.60 7.38 -14.14
N ASP A 63 14.85 7.47 -13.70
CA ASP A 63 15.29 7.01 -12.38
C ASP A 63 14.99 8.05 -11.31
N ILE A 64 14.12 7.70 -10.37
CA ILE A 64 13.76 8.54 -9.22
C ILE A 64 14.84 8.53 -8.12
N GLY A 65 15.97 7.83 -8.32
CA GLY A 65 17.15 7.94 -7.45
C GLY A 65 17.80 9.32 -7.43
N GLY A 66 17.66 10.07 -8.53
CA GLY A 66 18.11 11.46 -8.64
C GLY A 66 16.96 12.46 -8.54
N ASN A 67 17.28 13.77 -8.53
CA ASN A 67 16.27 14.82 -8.52
C ASN A 67 15.44 14.79 -9.83
N THR A 68 14.12 14.80 -9.69
CA THR A 68 13.15 14.90 -10.79
C THR A 68 12.26 16.14 -10.61
N ASP A 69 11.39 16.41 -11.58
CA ASP A 69 10.29 17.38 -11.45
C ASP A 69 9.00 16.76 -10.89
N PHE A 70 9.06 15.50 -10.45
CA PHE A 70 7.93 14.78 -9.84
C PHE A 70 7.71 15.23 -8.39
N HIS A 71 6.58 14.88 -7.81
CA HIS A 71 6.32 15.08 -6.38
C HIS A 71 7.18 14.14 -5.51
N ILE A 72 7.65 13.02 -6.07
CA ILE A 72 8.54 12.09 -5.37
C ILE A 72 9.79 11.81 -6.19
N ASP A 73 10.92 11.90 -5.50
CA ASP A 73 12.18 11.24 -5.82
C ASP A 73 12.89 10.89 -4.50
N ILE A 74 13.92 10.04 -4.54
CA ILE A 74 14.64 9.59 -3.34
C ILE A 74 15.18 10.78 -2.52
N PRO A 75 15.81 11.82 -3.11
CA PRO A 75 16.19 13.02 -2.38
C PRO A 75 15.03 13.70 -1.63
N LYS A 76 13.85 13.84 -2.25
CA LYS A 76 12.65 14.40 -1.62
C LYS A 76 12.09 13.50 -0.52
N LEU A 77 12.09 12.18 -0.71
CA LEU A 77 11.68 11.21 0.32
C LEU A 77 12.56 11.34 1.57
N GLN A 78 13.88 11.44 1.38
CA GLN A 78 14.84 11.64 2.47
C GLN A 78 14.66 13.00 3.16
N ALA A 79 14.58 14.09 2.39
CA ALA A 79 14.41 15.44 2.90
C ALA A 79 13.08 15.63 3.65
N GLY A 80 12.03 14.97 3.18
CA GLY A 80 10.69 15.01 3.74
C GLY A 80 10.42 13.96 4.81
N GLY A 81 11.40 13.14 5.16
CA GLY A 81 11.25 12.11 6.18
C GLY A 81 10.28 10.98 5.81
N LEU A 82 9.84 10.86 4.54
CA LEU A 82 8.94 9.79 4.11
C LEU A 82 9.70 8.47 4.02
N ASN A 83 9.28 7.51 4.84
CA ASN A 83 10.04 6.30 5.06
C ASN A 83 9.43 5.06 4.43
N VAL A 84 8.10 5.03 4.34
CA VAL A 84 7.33 3.90 3.80
C VAL A 84 6.30 4.41 2.79
N PRO A 85 6.73 4.78 1.58
CA PRO A 85 5.82 5.16 0.49
C PRO A 85 5.17 3.92 -0.14
N PHE A 86 3.85 3.98 -0.34
CA PHE A 86 3.09 2.98 -1.09
C PHE A 86 3.03 3.39 -2.56
N PHE A 87 3.77 2.68 -3.41
CA PHE A 87 3.87 2.96 -4.85
C PHE A 87 2.77 2.23 -5.63
N ALA A 88 1.79 2.98 -6.12
CA ALA A 88 0.67 2.45 -6.86
C ALA A 88 1.05 2.07 -8.30
N ALA A 89 0.68 0.86 -8.69
CA ALA A 89 0.61 0.43 -10.07
C ALA A 89 -0.79 0.72 -10.64
N TYR A 90 -1.04 1.99 -10.95
CA TYR A 90 -2.28 2.42 -11.59
C TYR A 90 -2.45 1.88 -13.01
N THR A 91 -3.65 1.36 -13.30
CA THR A 91 -4.10 1.14 -14.68
C THR A 91 -5.49 1.71 -14.93
N SER A 92 -5.66 2.33 -16.09
CA SER A 92 -6.99 2.63 -16.61
C SER A 92 -7.72 1.34 -17.02
N GLY A 93 -9.05 1.39 -17.08
CA GLY A 93 -9.86 0.31 -17.64
C GLY A 93 -9.72 0.20 -19.16
N TYR A 94 -8.88 -0.71 -19.66
CA TYR A 94 -8.80 -1.07 -21.09
C TYR A 94 -9.85 -2.13 -21.45
N TYR A 95 -11.13 -1.76 -21.38
CA TYR A 95 -12.25 -2.70 -21.58
C TYR A 95 -12.16 -3.44 -22.93
N GLY A 96 -12.33 -4.76 -22.89
CA GLY A 96 -12.19 -5.63 -24.06
C GLY A 96 -10.74 -5.92 -24.46
N ASN A 97 -9.75 -5.42 -23.72
CA ASN A 97 -8.33 -5.72 -23.90
C ASN A 97 -7.65 -5.99 -22.55
N ASN A 98 -8.06 -7.09 -21.91
CA ASN A 98 -7.50 -7.57 -20.64
C ASN A 98 -5.95 -7.63 -20.62
N PRO A 99 -5.26 -8.16 -21.66
CA PRO A 99 -3.80 -8.18 -21.70
C PRO A 99 -3.16 -6.79 -21.56
N ARG A 100 -3.84 -5.73 -21.99
CA ARG A 100 -3.33 -4.36 -21.87
C ARG A 100 -3.41 -3.84 -20.45
N SER A 101 -4.48 -4.16 -19.74
CA SER A 101 -4.60 -3.87 -18.30
C SER A 101 -3.50 -4.60 -17.53
N ILE A 102 -3.28 -5.89 -17.80
CA ILE A 102 -2.18 -6.67 -17.20
C ILE A 102 -0.83 -6.00 -17.50
N SER A 103 -0.55 -5.76 -18.78
CA SER A 103 0.72 -5.19 -19.22
C SER A 103 0.97 -3.80 -18.66
N ARG A 104 -0.05 -2.97 -18.45
CA ARG A 104 0.11 -1.64 -17.85
C ARG A 104 0.47 -1.74 -16.38
N THR A 105 -0.26 -2.53 -15.60
CA THR A 105 0.03 -2.76 -14.17
C THR A 105 1.44 -3.30 -13.99
N LEU A 106 1.81 -4.34 -14.75
CA LEU A 106 3.13 -4.97 -14.65
C LEU A 106 4.27 -4.03 -15.06
N ALA A 107 4.05 -3.11 -16.00
CA ALA A 107 5.06 -2.12 -16.36
C ALA A 107 5.45 -1.22 -15.19
N LEU A 108 4.47 -0.81 -14.37
CA LEU A 108 4.69 0.06 -13.22
C LEU A 108 5.35 -0.68 -12.06
N ILE A 109 4.94 -1.93 -11.82
CA ILE A 109 5.60 -2.82 -10.85
C ILE A 109 7.06 -3.04 -11.27
N ASN A 110 7.30 -3.33 -12.55
CA ASN A 110 8.63 -3.50 -13.09
C ASN A 110 9.50 -2.23 -12.97
N ALA A 111 8.91 -1.04 -13.14
CA ALA A 111 9.63 0.22 -12.94
C ALA A 111 10.11 0.42 -11.50
N LEU A 112 9.34 -0.04 -10.51
CA LEU A 112 9.78 -0.03 -9.12
C LEU A 112 10.95 -1.00 -8.88
N TYR A 113 10.88 -2.23 -9.39
CA TYR A 113 11.99 -3.19 -9.33
C TYR A 113 13.25 -2.67 -10.03
N TRP A 114 13.09 -2.01 -11.18
CA TRP A 114 14.19 -1.37 -11.91
C TRP A 114 14.83 -0.21 -11.12
N THR A 115 14.00 0.53 -10.37
CA THR A 115 14.45 1.61 -9.47
C THR A 115 15.23 1.04 -8.29
N GLU A 116 14.71 -0.02 -7.64
CA GLU A 116 15.41 -0.71 -6.55
C GLU A 116 16.78 -1.24 -7.01
N GLU A 117 16.85 -1.90 -8.17
CA GLU A 117 18.10 -2.44 -8.73
C GLU A 117 19.22 -1.37 -8.80
N ARG A 118 18.84 -0.12 -9.11
CA ARG A 118 19.77 1.01 -9.25
C ARG A 118 20.07 1.73 -7.94
N ASN A 119 19.20 1.60 -6.94
CA ASN A 119 19.22 2.39 -5.71
C ASN A 119 19.14 1.51 -4.45
N SER A 120 19.63 0.27 -4.54
CA SER A 120 19.47 -0.77 -3.51
C SER A 120 20.15 -0.45 -2.16
N ASP A 121 21.04 0.56 -2.14
CA ASP A 121 21.67 1.09 -0.95
C ASP A 121 20.73 2.00 -0.13
N VAL A 122 19.71 2.60 -0.78
CA VAL A 122 18.80 3.58 -0.16
C VAL A 122 17.32 3.19 -0.22
N LEU A 123 16.91 2.33 -1.14
CA LEU A 123 15.52 1.87 -1.33
C LEU A 123 15.48 0.35 -1.36
N GLU A 124 14.50 -0.23 -0.68
CA GLU A 124 14.22 -1.67 -0.66
C GLU A 124 12.71 -1.87 -0.85
N ILE A 125 12.33 -2.71 -1.81
CA ILE A 125 10.95 -3.16 -1.96
C ILE A 125 10.65 -4.10 -0.80
N THR A 126 9.56 -3.83 -0.10
CA THR A 126 9.18 -4.56 1.11
C THR A 126 7.77 -5.11 0.98
N SER A 127 7.63 -6.34 1.45
CA SER A 127 6.46 -7.18 1.26
C SER A 127 5.98 -7.78 2.59
N SER A 128 6.42 -7.21 3.70
CA SER A 128 5.86 -7.49 5.03
C SER A 128 6.25 -6.39 6.01
N LEU A 129 5.54 -6.30 7.13
CA LEU A 129 5.91 -5.42 8.23
C LEU A 129 7.33 -5.71 8.72
N LYS A 130 7.73 -6.99 8.75
CA LYS A 130 9.09 -7.39 9.15
C LYS A 130 10.15 -6.82 8.20
N GLU A 131 9.89 -6.83 6.89
CA GLU A 131 10.78 -6.25 5.89
C GLU A 131 10.79 -4.73 5.96
N ILE A 132 9.63 -4.09 6.14
CA ILE A 132 9.53 -2.65 6.39
C ILE A 132 10.41 -2.26 7.59
N GLU A 133 10.22 -2.92 8.73
CA GLU A 133 11.02 -2.67 9.94
C GLU A 133 12.52 -2.93 9.73
N LYS A 134 12.89 -3.93 8.91
CA LYS A 134 14.29 -4.19 8.55
C LYS A 134 14.87 -3.05 7.72
N ALA A 135 14.23 -2.67 6.62
CA ALA A 135 14.66 -1.57 5.77
C ALA A 135 14.82 -0.27 6.56
N ARG A 136 13.87 0.02 7.47
CA ARG A 136 13.95 1.17 8.39
C ARG A 136 15.18 1.13 9.30
N ARG A 137 15.48 -0.01 9.93
CA ARG A 137 16.69 -0.16 10.77
C ARG A 137 17.98 0.00 9.97
N GLU A 138 17.95 -0.36 8.70
CA GLU A 138 19.08 -0.22 7.76
C GLU A 138 19.17 1.20 7.17
N GLY A 139 18.28 2.12 7.56
CA GLY A 139 18.27 3.50 7.07
C GLY A 139 17.71 3.67 5.66
N LYS A 140 17.05 2.65 5.12
CA LYS A 140 16.45 2.66 3.78
C LYS A 140 15.00 3.15 3.79
N ILE A 141 14.55 3.52 2.61
CA ILE A 141 13.15 3.71 2.25
C ILE A 141 12.55 2.32 2.00
N ALA A 142 11.48 1.99 2.70
CA ALA A 142 10.74 0.75 2.52
C ALA A 142 9.61 0.98 1.50
N ALA A 143 9.87 0.68 0.23
CA ALA A 143 8.89 0.84 -0.83
C ALA A 143 7.86 -0.29 -0.76
N VAL A 144 6.58 0.04 -0.61
CA VAL A 144 5.49 -0.96 -0.58
C VAL A 144 4.76 -0.89 -1.92
N PRO A 145 4.80 -1.92 -2.76
CA PRO A 145 4.10 -1.88 -4.04
C PRO A 145 2.60 -2.19 -3.84
N THR A 146 1.76 -1.45 -4.54
CA THR A 146 0.29 -1.59 -4.49
C THR A 146 -0.30 -1.60 -5.90
N VAL A 147 -1.56 -2.04 -6.03
CA VAL A 147 -2.32 -1.94 -7.29
C VAL A 147 -3.48 -0.98 -7.09
N GLU A 148 -3.63 -0.02 -8.01
CA GLU A 148 -4.79 0.87 -8.04
C GLU A 148 -5.62 0.57 -9.30
N GLY A 149 -6.82 0.04 -9.09
CA GLY A 149 -7.71 -0.40 -10.16
C GLY A 149 -7.29 -1.76 -10.72
N ALA A 150 -7.88 -2.82 -10.19
CA ALA A 150 -7.65 -4.20 -10.60
C ALA A 150 -8.36 -4.59 -11.93
N TYR A 151 -8.28 -3.73 -12.95
CA TYR A 151 -8.87 -3.96 -14.28
C TYR A 151 -8.25 -5.14 -15.04
N SER A 152 -7.14 -5.69 -14.55
CA SER A 152 -6.49 -6.88 -15.06
C SER A 152 -7.14 -8.18 -14.59
N LEU A 153 -7.88 -8.16 -13.47
CA LEU A 153 -8.51 -9.35 -12.91
C LEU A 153 -9.87 -9.59 -13.57
N GLU A 154 -9.98 -10.70 -14.29
CA GLU A 154 -11.21 -11.18 -14.92
C GLU A 154 -11.51 -12.63 -14.52
N GLU A 155 -12.73 -13.09 -14.77
CA GLU A 155 -13.22 -14.42 -14.32
C GLU A 155 -12.26 -15.57 -14.65
N HIS A 156 -11.59 -15.51 -15.80
CA HIS A 156 -10.72 -16.57 -16.30
C HIS A 156 -9.30 -16.58 -15.70
N ASN A 157 -8.88 -15.53 -14.98
CA ASN A 157 -7.49 -15.39 -14.49
C ASN A 157 -7.36 -14.79 -13.08
N ALA A 158 -8.43 -14.23 -12.50
CA ALA A 158 -8.35 -13.33 -11.34
C ALA A 158 -7.60 -13.91 -10.14
N ILE A 159 -7.91 -15.15 -9.74
CA ILE A 159 -7.32 -15.74 -8.54
C ILE A 159 -5.83 -16.00 -8.73
N GLU A 160 -5.45 -16.70 -9.81
CA GLU A 160 -4.03 -16.98 -10.07
C GLU A 160 -3.24 -15.68 -10.29
N LEU A 161 -3.78 -14.71 -11.03
CA LEU A 161 -3.10 -13.42 -11.24
C LEU A 161 -2.97 -12.60 -9.94
N LEU A 162 -3.95 -12.67 -9.04
CA LEU A 162 -3.86 -12.09 -7.70
C LEU A 162 -2.69 -12.71 -6.90
N HIS A 163 -2.52 -14.04 -6.96
CA HIS A 163 -1.36 -14.70 -6.36
C HIS A 163 -0.04 -14.23 -7.00
N GLN A 164 0.00 -14.07 -8.33
CA GLN A 164 1.20 -13.54 -9.00
C GLN A 164 1.53 -12.11 -8.57
N TYR A 165 0.51 -11.25 -8.38
CA TYR A 165 0.72 -9.91 -7.81
C TYR A 165 1.25 -9.98 -6.38
N TYR A 166 0.69 -10.84 -5.54
CA TYR A 166 1.21 -11.05 -4.18
C TYR A 166 2.68 -11.53 -4.19
N ASP A 167 3.04 -12.42 -5.10
CA ASP A 167 4.40 -12.94 -5.26
C ASP A 167 5.39 -11.86 -5.75
N LEU A 168 4.89 -10.88 -6.50
CA LEU A 168 5.62 -9.66 -6.89
C LEU A 168 5.67 -8.60 -5.77
N GLY A 169 5.35 -8.98 -4.53
CA GLY A 169 5.45 -8.13 -3.35
C GLY A 169 4.25 -7.22 -3.11
N ILE A 170 3.20 -7.26 -3.94
CA ILE A 170 2.01 -6.40 -3.77
C ILE A 170 1.32 -6.72 -2.44
N ARG A 171 1.07 -5.69 -1.63
CA ARG A 171 0.43 -5.84 -0.30
C ARG A 171 -0.86 -5.08 -0.11
N ALA A 172 -1.22 -4.19 -1.03
CA ALA A 172 -2.54 -3.60 -1.08
C ALA A 172 -3.06 -3.56 -2.52
N LEU A 173 -4.35 -3.79 -2.70
CA LEU A 173 -5.00 -3.73 -4.01
C LEU A 173 -6.37 -3.05 -3.90
N GLY A 174 -6.53 -1.98 -4.68
CA GLY A 174 -7.79 -1.28 -4.90
C GLY A 174 -8.55 -1.91 -6.06
N PHE A 175 -9.81 -2.27 -5.82
CA PHE A 175 -10.58 -3.06 -6.79
C PHE A 175 -10.82 -2.30 -8.07
N THR A 176 -11.23 -1.03 -7.98
CA THR A 176 -11.51 -0.15 -9.11
C THR A 176 -10.66 1.11 -9.01
N TRP A 177 -10.50 1.81 -10.13
CA TRP A 177 -10.35 3.27 -10.09
C TRP A 177 -11.77 3.87 -10.13
N ASN A 178 -11.98 4.99 -10.81
CA ASN A 178 -13.30 5.63 -10.86
C ASN A 178 -14.39 4.82 -11.60
N TYR A 179 -14.02 3.85 -12.44
CA TYR A 179 -14.95 3.12 -13.30
C TYR A 179 -15.08 1.66 -12.90
N SER A 180 -16.26 1.07 -13.13
CA SER A 180 -16.57 -0.31 -12.81
C SER A 180 -15.73 -1.31 -13.60
N ASN A 181 -15.45 -2.48 -13.04
CA ASN A 181 -14.76 -3.58 -13.70
C ASN A 181 -15.33 -4.93 -13.24
N ALA A 182 -14.69 -6.02 -13.62
CA ALA A 182 -15.19 -7.37 -13.33
C ALA A 182 -15.40 -7.66 -11.83
N LEU A 183 -14.79 -6.88 -10.92
CA LEU A 183 -14.91 -7.06 -9.47
C LEU A 183 -16.06 -6.25 -8.86
N GLY A 184 -16.45 -5.11 -9.45
CA GLY A 184 -17.51 -4.28 -8.91
C GLY A 184 -17.55 -2.85 -9.45
N GLU A 185 -18.34 -2.01 -8.78
CA GLU A 185 -18.62 -0.64 -9.19
C GLU A 185 -17.67 0.39 -8.56
N GLY A 186 -17.10 1.28 -9.37
CA GLY A 186 -16.28 2.41 -8.93
C GLY A 186 -17.10 3.69 -8.67
N ALA A 187 -16.47 4.70 -8.08
CA ALA A 187 -17.09 5.93 -7.57
C ALA A 187 -17.91 6.69 -8.61
N ASN A 188 -17.50 6.68 -9.88
CA ASN A 188 -18.20 7.37 -10.96
C ASN A 188 -19.10 6.42 -11.79
N ARG A 189 -19.03 5.09 -11.58
CA ARG A 189 -19.60 4.03 -12.44
C ARG A 189 -19.14 4.16 -13.91
N VAL A 190 -19.37 3.16 -14.76
CA VAL A 190 -19.10 3.31 -16.21
C VAL A 190 -20.09 4.31 -16.83
N TYR A 191 -19.78 5.61 -16.80
CA TYR A 191 -20.47 6.68 -17.55
C TYR A 191 -22.02 6.62 -17.51
N GLY A 192 -22.63 6.26 -16.38
CA GLY A 192 -24.09 6.12 -16.26
C GLY A 192 -24.73 5.06 -17.18
N ASP A 193 -23.93 4.19 -17.78
CA ASP A 193 -24.40 3.12 -18.66
C ASP A 193 -24.58 1.82 -17.88
N THR A 194 -25.73 1.71 -17.21
CA THR A 194 -26.09 0.53 -16.41
C THR A 194 -26.20 -0.76 -17.23
N ALA A 195 -26.19 -0.68 -18.57
CA ALA A 195 -26.16 -1.88 -19.41
C ALA A 195 -24.75 -2.47 -19.53
N ARG A 196 -23.70 -1.68 -19.22
CA ARG A 196 -22.29 -2.10 -19.22
C ARG A 196 -21.68 -2.20 -17.82
N THR A 197 -22.45 -1.93 -16.77
CA THR A 197 -22.03 -2.21 -15.39
C THR A 197 -22.20 -3.69 -15.08
N PRO A 198 -21.15 -4.41 -14.67
CA PRO A 198 -21.21 -5.85 -14.41
C PRO A 198 -22.02 -6.20 -13.16
N SER A 199 -22.26 -5.24 -12.27
CA SER A 199 -23.17 -5.38 -11.14
C SER A 199 -24.31 -4.36 -11.22
N PRO A 200 -25.56 -4.71 -10.82
CA PRO A 200 -26.63 -3.73 -10.65
C PRO A 200 -26.31 -2.72 -9.53
N ALA A 201 -25.48 -3.10 -8.55
CA ALA A 201 -24.86 -2.24 -7.54
C ALA A 201 -23.77 -3.02 -6.77
N GLY A 202 -22.64 -2.40 -6.47
CA GLY A 202 -21.64 -2.97 -5.56
C GLY A 202 -20.68 -3.99 -6.17
N LEU A 203 -20.24 -4.96 -5.37
CA LEU A 203 -19.33 -6.04 -5.78
C LEU A 203 -20.06 -7.10 -6.61
N THR A 204 -19.35 -7.67 -7.59
CA THR A 204 -19.78 -8.88 -8.29
C THR A 204 -19.53 -10.13 -7.45
N VAL A 205 -19.98 -11.30 -7.91
CA VAL A 205 -19.60 -12.60 -7.30
C VAL A 205 -18.08 -12.76 -7.30
N LEU A 206 -17.43 -12.47 -8.44
CA LEU A 206 -15.97 -12.51 -8.56
C LEU A 206 -15.30 -11.52 -7.59
N GLY A 207 -15.83 -10.32 -7.43
CA GLY A 207 -15.30 -9.35 -6.46
C GLY A 207 -15.32 -9.86 -5.02
N LYS A 208 -16.40 -10.55 -4.62
CA LYS A 208 -16.49 -11.18 -3.29
C LYS A 208 -15.50 -12.32 -3.14
N GLU A 209 -15.29 -13.13 -4.18
CA GLU A 209 -14.28 -14.20 -4.18
C GLU A 209 -12.85 -13.64 -4.06
N VAL A 210 -12.54 -12.58 -4.82
CA VAL A 210 -11.24 -11.88 -4.74
C VAL A 210 -11.02 -11.26 -3.36
N ALA A 211 -12.04 -10.62 -2.76
CA ALA A 211 -11.94 -10.07 -1.41
C ALA A 211 -11.60 -11.16 -0.37
N GLN A 212 -12.26 -12.32 -0.47
CA GLN A 212 -12.00 -13.46 0.41
C GLN A 212 -10.58 -14.00 0.20
N GLU A 213 -10.12 -14.13 -1.04
CA GLU A 213 -8.77 -14.60 -1.34
C GLU A 213 -7.70 -13.62 -0.85
N MET A 214 -7.93 -12.31 -0.98
CA MET A 214 -7.06 -11.29 -0.40
C MET A 214 -6.95 -11.41 1.12
N ASN A 215 -8.05 -11.68 1.83
CA ASN A 215 -7.98 -11.95 3.26
C ASN A 215 -7.14 -13.19 3.59
N LYS A 216 -7.26 -14.29 2.82
CA LYS A 216 -6.43 -15.49 3.01
C LYS A 216 -4.95 -15.21 2.79
N LEU A 217 -4.63 -14.40 1.79
CA LEU A 217 -3.25 -13.98 1.49
C LEU A 217 -2.67 -13.04 2.55
N GLY A 218 -3.51 -12.30 3.28
CA GLY A 218 -3.03 -11.13 4.02
C GLY A 218 -2.68 -9.97 3.09
N MET A 219 -3.42 -9.82 2.00
CA MET A 219 -3.37 -8.64 1.13
C MET A 219 -4.45 -7.64 1.56
N LEU A 220 -4.03 -6.39 1.78
CA LEU A 220 -4.92 -5.32 2.21
C LEU A 220 -5.90 -4.94 1.09
N ILE A 221 -7.19 -4.92 1.42
CA ILE A 221 -8.24 -4.42 0.52
C ILE A 221 -8.27 -2.89 0.63
N ASP A 222 -8.02 -2.21 -0.48
CA ASP A 222 -8.19 -0.78 -0.60
C ASP A 222 -9.58 -0.43 -1.15
N VAL A 223 -10.32 0.39 -0.40
CA VAL A 223 -11.67 0.85 -0.73
C VAL A 223 -11.72 2.28 -1.24
N SER A 224 -10.57 2.94 -1.39
CA SER A 224 -10.50 4.13 -2.24
C SER A 224 -11.04 3.81 -3.64
N HIS A 225 -11.64 4.82 -4.26
CA HIS A 225 -12.28 4.75 -5.58
C HIS A 225 -13.55 3.89 -5.70
N LEU A 226 -13.93 3.11 -4.69
CA LEU A 226 -15.16 2.33 -4.75
C LEU A 226 -16.42 3.19 -4.78
N SER A 227 -17.48 2.68 -5.42
CA SER A 227 -18.83 3.18 -5.16
C SER A 227 -19.24 2.93 -3.71
N GLU A 228 -20.19 3.71 -3.20
CA GLU A 228 -20.68 3.51 -1.82
C GLU A 228 -21.19 2.09 -1.56
N GLN A 229 -21.95 1.49 -2.48
CA GLN A 229 -22.42 0.11 -2.31
C GLN A 229 -21.25 -0.88 -2.31
N SER A 230 -20.25 -0.69 -3.18
CA SER A 230 -19.07 -1.57 -3.20
C SER A 230 -18.29 -1.49 -1.90
N PHE A 231 -18.18 -0.30 -1.29
CA PHE A 231 -17.60 -0.13 0.05
C PHE A 231 -18.35 -0.97 1.09
N TRP A 232 -19.68 -0.89 1.12
CA TRP A 232 -20.50 -1.63 2.09
C TRP A 232 -20.40 -3.15 1.88
N ASP A 233 -20.36 -3.60 0.63
CA ASP A 233 -20.16 -5.01 0.30
C ASP A 233 -18.78 -5.51 0.75
N VAL A 234 -17.74 -4.68 0.64
CA VAL A 234 -16.40 -4.99 1.19
C VAL A 234 -16.44 -5.11 2.71
N ILE A 235 -17.10 -4.18 3.40
CA ILE A 235 -17.29 -4.25 4.87
C ILE A 235 -17.98 -5.55 5.28
N GLU A 236 -18.99 -6.00 4.53
CA GLU A 236 -19.72 -7.22 4.82
C GLU A 236 -18.86 -8.48 4.62
N VAL A 237 -18.07 -8.54 3.55
CA VAL A 237 -17.34 -9.75 3.16
C VAL A 237 -15.96 -9.87 3.80
N SER A 238 -15.30 -8.75 4.11
CA SER A 238 -13.92 -8.75 4.61
C SER A 238 -13.85 -9.21 6.06
N LYS A 239 -13.00 -10.20 6.30
CA LYS A 239 -12.66 -10.71 7.65
C LYS A 239 -11.41 -10.06 8.24
N ALA A 240 -10.67 -9.29 7.43
CA ALA A 240 -9.53 -8.51 7.86
C ALA A 240 -9.84 -7.01 7.81
N PRO A 241 -9.11 -6.18 8.58
CA PRO A 241 -9.18 -4.73 8.46
C PRO A 241 -8.93 -4.23 7.02
N ILE A 242 -9.65 -3.20 6.60
CA ILE A 242 -9.54 -2.56 5.28
C ILE A 242 -8.85 -1.19 5.34
N MET A 243 -8.51 -0.62 4.19
CA MET A 243 -8.00 0.75 4.11
C MET A 243 -8.74 1.54 3.04
N ALA A 244 -8.97 2.82 3.27
CA ALA A 244 -9.12 3.76 2.16
C ALA A 244 -7.76 4.46 2.01
N THR A 245 -6.96 4.07 1.02
CA THR A 245 -5.54 4.51 0.94
C THR A 245 -5.38 6.01 0.71
N HIS A 246 -6.36 6.66 0.08
CA HIS A 246 -6.40 8.09 -0.20
C HIS A 246 -7.85 8.53 -0.48
N SER A 247 -8.49 9.17 0.50
CA SER A 247 -9.87 9.69 0.41
C SER A 247 -10.06 10.87 1.36
N GLY A 248 -11.02 11.76 1.07
CA GLY A 248 -11.42 12.84 1.97
C GLY A 248 -12.68 12.52 2.77
N THR A 249 -13.23 13.54 3.44
CA THR A 249 -14.43 13.44 4.29
C THR A 249 -15.60 14.19 3.65
N SER A 250 -16.71 13.50 3.41
CA SER A 250 -17.86 14.05 2.66
C SER A 250 -18.54 15.21 3.40
N SER A 251 -18.52 15.19 4.74
CA SER A 251 -19.09 16.23 5.60
C SER A 251 -18.44 17.62 5.42
N LEU A 252 -17.17 17.68 5.02
CA LEU A 252 -16.48 18.94 4.70
C LEU A 252 -16.56 19.28 3.21
N ARG A 253 -16.55 18.25 2.35
CA ARG A 253 -16.62 18.37 0.91
C ARG A 253 -17.41 17.20 0.33
N GLU A 254 -18.67 17.45 -0.02
CA GLU A 254 -19.53 16.46 -0.66
C GLU A 254 -18.98 16.15 -2.06
N HIS A 255 -18.37 14.97 -2.19
CA HIS A 255 -17.74 14.49 -3.41
C HIS A 255 -17.79 12.95 -3.42
N ALA A 256 -18.03 12.33 -4.59
CA ALA A 256 -18.14 10.86 -4.72
C ALA A 256 -16.89 10.08 -4.31
N ARG A 257 -15.74 10.77 -4.18
CA ARG A 257 -14.46 10.20 -3.72
C ARG A 257 -14.24 10.30 -2.20
N ASN A 258 -15.07 11.06 -1.50
CA ASN A 258 -14.97 11.25 -0.07
C ASN A 258 -15.89 10.30 0.67
N LEU A 259 -15.43 9.81 1.83
CA LEU A 259 -16.21 8.91 2.66
C LEU A 259 -17.23 9.69 3.49
N THR A 260 -18.44 9.14 3.61
CA THR A 260 -19.44 9.64 4.57
C THR A 260 -19.02 9.33 6.00
N ASP A 261 -19.65 9.99 6.98
CA ASP A 261 -19.40 9.72 8.40
C ASP A 261 -19.77 8.27 8.77
N GLU A 262 -20.78 7.71 8.13
CA GLU A 262 -21.20 6.31 8.28
C GLU A 262 -20.11 5.36 7.76
N GLN A 263 -19.54 5.64 6.59
CA GLN A 263 -18.44 4.84 6.05
C GLN A 263 -17.19 4.93 6.94
N LEU A 264 -16.86 6.13 7.45
CA LEU A 264 -15.74 6.33 8.38
C LEU A 264 -15.90 5.52 9.68
N LYS A 265 -17.12 5.50 10.26
CA LYS A 265 -17.43 4.71 11.45
C LYS A 265 -17.32 3.21 11.17
N ALA A 266 -17.90 2.74 10.08
CA ALA A 266 -17.86 1.32 9.71
C ALA A 266 -16.43 0.83 9.44
N LEU A 267 -15.62 1.66 8.76
CA LEU A 267 -14.19 1.40 8.57
C LEU A 267 -13.46 1.29 9.91
N ALA A 268 -13.75 2.19 10.86
CA ALA A 268 -13.15 2.13 12.19
C ALA A 268 -13.60 0.88 12.99
N GLU A 269 -14.88 0.54 12.94
CA GLU A 269 -15.44 -0.67 13.58
C GLU A 269 -14.84 -1.96 13.01
N ASN A 270 -14.50 -1.97 11.71
CA ASN A 270 -13.77 -3.05 11.05
C ASN A 270 -12.27 -3.11 11.46
N GLY A 271 -11.74 -2.09 12.13
CA GLY A 271 -10.31 -1.96 12.48
C GLY A 271 -9.47 -1.23 11.42
N GLY A 272 -10.11 -0.75 10.35
CA GLY A 272 -9.48 -0.15 9.19
C GLY A 272 -8.89 1.24 9.42
N VAL A 273 -8.26 1.81 8.39
CA VAL A 273 -7.66 3.16 8.43
C VAL A 273 -8.01 3.95 7.16
N VAL A 274 -8.26 5.25 7.30
CA VAL A 274 -8.38 6.18 6.16
C VAL A 274 -7.11 7.02 6.01
N GLY A 275 -6.47 6.96 4.85
CA GLY A 275 -5.46 7.90 4.41
C GLY A 275 -6.13 9.16 3.86
N ILE A 276 -5.90 10.31 4.50
CA ILE A 276 -6.46 11.58 4.00
C ILE A 276 -5.62 12.07 2.82
N VAL A 277 -6.31 12.51 1.77
CA VAL A 277 -5.76 12.86 0.45
C VAL A 277 -5.52 14.35 0.25
N PHE A 278 -4.45 14.71 -0.46
CA PHE A 278 -4.10 16.11 -0.74
C PHE A 278 -4.92 16.74 -1.87
N TYR A 279 -5.58 15.95 -2.71
CA TYR A 279 -6.27 16.42 -3.91
C TYR A 279 -7.25 17.58 -3.64
N PRO A 280 -6.98 18.81 -4.13
CA PRO A 280 -7.72 20.02 -3.80
C PRO A 280 -9.25 19.95 -3.94
N ASP A 281 -9.77 19.35 -5.02
CA ASP A 281 -11.23 19.30 -5.21
C ASP A 281 -11.93 18.34 -4.24
N PHE A 282 -11.17 17.48 -3.55
CA PHE A 282 -11.68 16.60 -2.50
C PHE A 282 -11.63 17.28 -1.12
N LEU A 283 -10.91 18.41 -0.99
CA LEU A 283 -10.78 19.17 0.25
C LEU A 283 -11.72 20.38 0.31
N LYS A 284 -11.95 21.06 -0.81
CA LYS A 284 -12.78 22.27 -0.86
C LYS A 284 -13.70 22.34 -2.06
N TYR A 285 -14.74 23.17 -1.91
CA TYR A 285 -15.60 23.57 -3.02
C TYR A 285 -14.89 24.51 -3.99
N GLY A 286 -15.24 24.39 -5.27
CA GLY A 286 -14.56 25.02 -6.40
C GLY A 286 -14.20 23.94 -7.43
N TYR A 287 -14.17 24.29 -8.71
CA TYR A 287 -13.65 23.41 -9.75
C TYR A 287 -12.98 24.23 -10.87
N PRO A 288 -11.63 24.18 -10.99
CA PRO A 288 -10.72 23.62 -9.99
C PRO A 288 -10.83 24.38 -8.65
N ALA A 289 -10.65 23.69 -7.53
CA ALA A 289 -10.56 24.34 -6.22
C ALA A 289 -9.26 25.17 -6.14
N GLU A 290 -9.40 26.48 -5.95
CA GLU A 290 -8.27 27.40 -5.77
C GLU A 290 -8.01 27.68 -4.29
N ASN A 291 -6.79 28.07 -3.94
CA ASN A 291 -6.40 28.49 -2.58
C ASN A 291 -6.71 27.41 -1.52
N VAL A 292 -6.41 26.15 -1.85
CA VAL A 292 -6.36 25.03 -0.90
C VAL A 292 -4.97 24.97 -0.27
N TYR A 293 -4.87 24.80 1.04
CA TYR A 293 -3.62 24.78 1.80
C TYR A 293 -3.56 23.58 2.76
N ILE A 294 -2.42 23.32 3.38
CA ILE A 294 -2.23 22.23 4.36
C ILE A 294 -3.27 22.31 5.49
N LYS A 295 -3.64 23.50 5.96
CA LYS A 295 -4.70 23.61 6.99
C LYS A 295 -6.04 23.02 6.52
N ASP A 296 -6.39 23.17 5.24
CA ASP A 296 -7.64 22.65 4.69
C ASP A 296 -7.56 21.10 4.59
N TYR A 297 -6.35 20.56 4.35
CA TYR A 297 -6.07 19.14 4.47
C TYR A 297 -6.19 18.64 5.92
N VAL A 298 -5.61 19.36 6.89
CA VAL A 298 -5.69 18.96 8.31
C VAL A 298 -7.11 19.14 8.86
N ASP A 299 -7.97 19.99 8.29
CA ASP A 299 -9.41 20.03 8.62
C ASP A 299 -10.08 18.67 8.36
N HIS A 300 -9.71 17.99 7.26
CA HIS A 300 -10.19 16.64 6.97
C HIS A 300 -9.63 15.59 7.96
N ILE A 301 -8.38 15.74 8.40
CA ILE A 301 -7.83 14.89 9.48
C ILE A 301 -8.62 15.10 10.78
N ASP A 302 -8.86 16.35 11.19
CA ASP A 302 -9.61 16.67 12.42
C ASP A 302 -11.00 16.03 12.39
N HIS A 303 -11.71 16.16 11.26
CA HIS A 303 -13.03 15.59 11.09
C HIS A 303 -12.99 14.05 11.12
N ALA A 304 -12.06 13.43 10.39
CA ALA A 304 -11.91 11.97 10.40
C ALA A 304 -11.56 11.45 11.80
N VAL A 305 -10.66 12.11 12.54
CA VAL A 305 -10.30 11.76 13.92
C VAL A 305 -11.52 11.88 14.84
N LYS A 306 -12.35 12.90 14.66
CA LYS A 306 -13.58 13.09 15.44
C LYS A 306 -14.61 11.98 15.20
N VAL A 307 -14.70 11.46 13.98
CA VAL A 307 -15.72 10.48 13.58
C VAL A 307 -15.25 9.04 13.78
N ALA A 308 -14.06 8.70 13.30
CA ALA A 308 -13.49 7.37 13.29
C ALA A 308 -12.57 7.10 14.49
N GLY A 309 -12.03 8.14 15.12
CA GLY A 309 -11.05 8.03 16.21
C GLY A 309 -9.59 8.11 15.72
N ILE A 310 -8.69 8.51 16.63
CA ILE A 310 -7.27 8.78 16.31
C ILE A 310 -6.50 7.55 15.79
N ASP A 311 -6.98 6.35 16.09
CA ASP A 311 -6.37 5.10 15.68
C ASP A 311 -6.74 4.71 14.22
N HIS A 312 -7.59 5.47 13.54
CA HIS A 312 -8.17 5.08 12.24
C HIS A 312 -7.89 6.10 11.12
N VAL A 313 -6.94 7.02 11.33
CA VAL A 313 -6.57 8.06 10.36
C VAL A 313 -5.07 8.02 10.07
N ALA A 314 -4.69 8.21 8.81
CA ALA A 314 -3.32 8.18 8.30
C ALA A 314 -3.12 9.19 7.16
N LEU A 315 -1.89 9.25 6.62
CA LEU A 315 -1.54 10.02 5.43
C LEU A 315 -1.73 9.18 4.16
N GLY A 316 -2.36 9.76 3.13
CA GLY A 316 -2.55 9.13 1.82
C GLY A 316 -2.49 10.17 0.71
N SER A 317 -1.29 10.63 0.37
CA SER A 317 -1.02 11.89 -0.32
C SER A 317 -1.67 12.04 -1.68
N ASP A 318 -1.64 10.99 -2.52
CA ASP A 318 -1.90 11.08 -3.97
C ASP A 318 -0.81 11.91 -4.70
N PHE A 319 0.44 11.84 -4.21
CA PHE A 319 1.59 12.42 -4.90
C PHE A 319 1.72 11.85 -6.31
N ASP A 320 2.07 12.71 -7.27
CA ASP A 320 2.10 12.45 -8.71
C ASP A 320 0.77 12.03 -9.38
N GLY A 321 -0.31 11.82 -8.63
CA GLY A 321 -1.65 11.48 -9.13
C GLY A 321 -2.54 12.69 -9.41
N GLY A 322 -2.30 13.81 -8.72
CA GLY A 322 -3.03 15.06 -8.93
C GLY A 322 -2.31 16.32 -8.43
N PRO A 323 -2.93 17.50 -8.55
CA PRO A 323 -2.41 18.73 -7.96
C PRO A 323 -2.41 18.66 -6.42
N LEU A 324 -1.55 19.46 -5.80
CA LEU A 324 -1.38 19.54 -4.35
C LEU A 324 -1.94 20.85 -3.78
N PRO A 325 -2.13 20.95 -2.45
CA PRO A 325 -2.36 22.23 -1.78
C PRO A 325 -1.21 23.21 -2.07
N THR A 326 -1.53 24.50 -2.13
CA THR A 326 -0.67 25.57 -2.64
C THR A 326 0.63 25.75 -1.88
N ASP A 327 0.64 25.43 -0.58
CA ASP A 327 1.76 25.60 0.34
C ASP A 327 2.59 24.32 0.59
N ILE A 328 2.35 23.25 -0.17
CA ILE A 328 3.18 22.04 -0.22
C ILE A 328 3.57 21.72 -1.68
N LYS A 329 4.87 21.60 -1.94
CA LYS A 329 5.37 21.42 -3.30
C LYS A 329 5.48 19.96 -3.72
N ASP A 330 5.94 19.13 -2.81
CA ASP A 330 6.35 17.74 -3.06
C ASP A 330 6.60 17.03 -1.72
N ALA A 331 7.06 15.76 -1.79
CA ALA A 331 7.29 14.94 -0.61
C ALA A 331 8.33 15.53 0.36
N SER A 332 9.24 16.41 -0.07
CA SER A 332 10.26 17.02 0.80
C SER A 332 9.68 17.93 1.89
N GLU A 333 8.42 18.32 1.76
CA GLU A 333 7.75 19.28 2.65
C GLU A 333 6.68 18.64 3.55
N LEU A 334 6.62 17.30 3.64
CA LEU A 334 5.66 16.57 4.49
C LEU A 334 5.71 16.97 5.97
N TYR A 335 6.87 17.43 6.47
CA TYR A 335 7.01 17.94 7.84
C TYR A 335 6.05 19.12 8.15
N LYS A 336 5.58 19.85 7.13
CA LYS A 336 4.61 20.94 7.31
C LYS A 336 3.25 20.45 7.79
N VAL A 337 2.85 19.22 7.45
CA VAL A 337 1.65 18.58 8.00
C VAL A 337 1.83 18.40 9.51
N THR A 338 3.01 17.95 9.95
CA THR A 338 3.31 17.81 11.37
C THR A 338 3.35 19.15 12.10
N GLU A 339 3.90 20.20 11.48
CA GLU A 339 3.86 21.56 12.02
C GLU A 339 2.40 22.02 12.24
N GLU A 340 1.50 21.78 11.29
CA GLU A 340 0.08 22.12 11.45
C GLU A 340 -0.62 21.28 12.52
N LEU A 341 -0.36 19.96 12.62
CA LEU A 341 -0.91 19.11 13.68
C LEU A 341 -0.47 19.58 15.09
N VAL A 342 0.80 19.97 15.25
CA VAL A 342 1.30 20.55 16.51
C VAL A 342 0.60 21.88 16.81
N ASN A 343 0.41 22.74 15.81
CA ASN A 343 -0.31 24.01 15.98
C ASN A 343 -1.76 23.82 16.45
N ARG A 344 -2.40 22.72 16.04
CA ARG A 344 -3.75 22.33 16.48
C ARG A 344 -3.80 21.64 17.84
N GLY A 345 -2.65 21.37 18.45
CA GLY A 345 -2.55 20.82 19.79
C GLY A 345 -2.61 19.29 19.86
N TYR A 346 -2.40 18.58 18.74
CA TYR A 346 -2.24 17.12 18.78
C TYR A 346 -1.04 16.74 19.66
N SER A 347 -1.21 15.68 20.46
CA SER A 347 -0.10 15.15 21.26
C SER A 347 0.95 14.49 20.37
N GLN A 348 2.18 14.36 20.86
CA GLN A 348 3.22 13.60 20.15
C GLN A 348 2.75 12.19 19.80
N GLY A 349 2.08 11.49 20.73
CA GLY A 349 1.61 10.13 20.50
C GLY A 349 0.54 10.04 19.41
N ASP A 350 -0.34 11.04 19.32
CA ASP A 350 -1.37 11.11 18.27
C ASP A 350 -0.76 11.43 16.91
N ILE A 351 0.22 12.32 16.86
CA ILE A 351 0.98 12.62 15.63
C ILE A 351 1.70 11.36 15.15
N GLU A 352 2.36 10.61 16.04
CA GLU A 352 3.03 9.35 15.67
C GLU A 352 2.05 8.30 15.11
N LYS A 353 0.80 8.30 15.59
CA LYS A 353 -0.29 7.47 15.04
C LYS A 353 -0.64 7.88 13.62
N LEU A 354 -0.95 9.16 13.42
CA LEU A 354 -1.30 9.73 12.12
C LEU A 354 -0.19 9.57 11.08
N LEU A 355 1.07 9.78 11.48
CA LEU A 355 2.21 9.71 10.58
C LEU A 355 2.55 8.29 10.13
N GLY A 356 2.18 7.25 10.89
CA GLY A 356 2.49 5.90 10.43
C GLY A 356 2.13 4.74 11.34
N LYS A 357 2.04 4.93 12.67
CA LYS A 357 1.74 3.78 13.56
C LYS A 357 0.38 3.15 13.26
N ASN A 358 -0.61 3.91 12.79
CA ASN A 358 -1.91 3.36 12.39
C ASN A 358 -1.78 2.46 11.15
N THR A 359 -1.08 2.91 10.10
CA THR A 359 -0.86 2.11 8.89
C THR A 359 -0.03 0.85 9.19
N LEU A 360 1.03 0.96 10.00
CA LEU A 360 1.85 -0.19 10.39
C LEU A 360 1.07 -1.19 11.26
N ARG A 361 0.17 -0.73 12.14
CA ARG A 361 -0.76 -1.60 12.87
C ARG A 361 -1.67 -2.33 11.90
N LEU A 362 -2.27 -1.60 10.95
CA LEU A 362 -3.18 -2.18 9.97
C LEU A 362 -2.53 -3.31 9.18
N LEU A 363 -1.33 -3.07 8.61
CA LEU A 363 -0.58 -4.12 7.90
C LEU A 363 -0.35 -5.35 8.77
N LYS A 364 0.01 -5.15 10.04
CA LYS A 364 0.19 -6.25 11.00
C LYS A 364 -1.08 -7.07 11.21
N GLU A 365 -2.22 -6.42 11.28
CA GLU A 365 -3.52 -7.07 11.53
C GLU A 365 -3.98 -7.84 10.29
N VAL A 366 -3.77 -7.28 9.10
CA VAL A 366 -4.02 -7.97 7.82
C VAL A 366 -3.12 -9.19 7.66
N GLU A 367 -1.81 -9.06 7.92
CA GLU A 367 -0.87 -10.20 7.88
C GLU A 367 -1.25 -11.30 8.88
N ARG A 368 -1.76 -10.93 10.06
CA ARG A 368 -2.22 -11.89 11.08
C ARG A 368 -3.53 -12.58 10.72
N ALA A 369 -4.38 -11.93 9.93
CA ALA A 369 -5.63 -12.49 9.45
C ALA A 369 -5.42 -13.49 8.30
N ALA A 370 -4.23 -13.48 7.67
CA ALA A 370 -3.88 -14.40 6.61
C ALA A 370 -4.02 -15.86 7.06
N GLU A 371 -4.52 -16.69 6.15
CA GLU A 371 -4.52 -18.15 6.27
C GLU A 371 -3.15 -18.70 5.81
N HIS A 372 -2.06 -18.06 6.23
CA HIS A 372 -0.70 -18.47 5.90
C HIS A 372 -0.19 -19.50 6.91
N ASP A 373 -0.14 -20.76 6.49
CA ASP A 373 0.66 -21.76 7.18
C ASP A 373 2.13 -21.57 6.79
N ALA A 374 2.91 -20.87 7.64
CA ALA A 374 4.36 -20.73 7.45
C ALA A 374 5.09 -22.09 7.39
N ALA A 375 4.44 -23.20 7.77
CA ALA A 375 4.97 -24.54 7.57
C ALA A 375 4.73 -25.11 6.17
N ASN A 376 4.12 -24.38 5.22
CA ASN A 376 3.82 -24.82 3.85
C ASN A 376 4.86 -24.46 2.76
N VAL A 377 5.94 -23.75 3.09
CA VAL A 377 7.05 -23.51 2.14
C VAL A 377 7.76 -24.82 1.81
N GLY A 378 8.02 -25.07 0.54
CA GLY A 378 8.67 -26.26 -0.02
C GLY A 378 10.05 -26.54 0.61
N GLN A 379 10.09 -27.15 1.79
CA GLN A 379 11.36 -27.48 2.46
C GLN A 379 12.23 -28.32 1.52
N GLY A 380 13.34 -27.72 1.09
CA GLY A 380 14.35 -28.36 0.26
C GLY A 380 14.17 -28.23 -1.26
N LEU A 381 13.18 -27.49 -1.76
CA LEU A 381 13.11 -27.10 -3.17
C LEU A 381 13.57 -25.65 -3.34
N ALA A 382 14.15 -25.34 -4.50
CA ALA A 382 14.38 -23.98 -4.96
C ALA A 382 14.08 -23.90 -6.46
N ILE A 383 13.40 -22.84 -6.88
CA ILE A 383 13.10 -22.61 -8.29
C ILE A 383 14.00 -21.50 -8.80
N LEU A 384 14.61 -21.70 -9.97
CA LEU A 384 15.51 -20.73 -10.58
C LEU A 384 15.04 -20.46 -12.01
N PRO A 385 14.17 -19.45 -12.21
CA PRO A 385 13.78 -19.01 -13.55
C PRO A 385 15.00 -18.63 -14.38
N SER A 386 14.99 -18.98 -15.66
CA SER A 386 16.03 -18.54 -16.60
C SER A 386 15.95 -17.03 -16.88
N LEU A 387 14.79 -16.43 -16.63
CA LEU A 387 14.50 -15.01 -16.84
C LEU A 387 14.81 -14.20 -15.59
N LYS A 388 15.43 -13.04 -15.78
CA LYS A 388 15.54 -11.99 -14.77
C LYS A 388 14.24 -11.18 -14.71
N MET A 389 14.04 -10.48 -13.60
CA MET A 389 12.94 -9.53 -13.45
C MET A 389 13.07 -8.43 -14.52
N GLY A 390 12.01 -8.21 -15.30
CA GLY A 390 11.97 -7.21 -16.37
C GLY A 390 12.74 -7.58 -17.64
N GLU A 391 13.20 -8.83 -17.77
CA GLU A 391 14.00 -9.24 -18.93
C GLU A 391 13.19 -9.13 -20.23
N THR A 392 13.85 -8.63 -21.29
CA THR A 392 13.26 -8.61 -22.63
C THR A 392 13.44 -9.96 -23.31
N VAL A 393 12.34 -10.57 -23.74
CA VAL A 393 12.33 -11.83 -24.47
C VAL A 393 11.95 -11.60 -25.94
N PRO A 394 12.55 -12.35 -26.89
CA PRO A 394 12.24 -12.22 -28.31
C PRO A 394 10.95 -12.96 -28.66
N GLY A 395 10.11 -12.33 -29.48
CA GLY A 395 8.88 -12.90 -30.00
C GLY A 395 7.75 -12.95 -28.96
N ASN A 396 6.54 -13.27 -29.44
CA ASN A 396 5.33 -13.31 -28.61
C ASN A 396 4.91 -14.74 -28.22
N THR A 397 5.69 -15.75 -28.59
CA THR A 397 5.56 -17.14 -28.14
C THR A 397 6.88 -17.60 -27.49
N PRO A 398 7.29 -17.01 -26.35
CA PRO A 398 8.56 -17.36 -25.73
C PRO A 398 8.56 -18.81 -25.20
N LEU A 399 9.75 -19.40 -25.17
CA LEU A 399 10.06 -20.57 -24.36
C LEU A 399 10.40 -20.08 -22.95
N LEU A 400 9.59 -20.47 -21.97
CA LEU A 400 9.77 -20.10 -20.56
C LEU A 400 10.35 -21.30 -19.81
N THR A 401 11.42 -21.11 -19.04
CA THR A 401 12.10 -22.22 -18.34
C THR A 401 12.52 -21.84 -16.92
N ALA A 402 12.57 -22.84 -16.05
CA ALA A 402 13.16 -22.71 -14.72
C ALA A 402 13.83 -24.03 -14.29
N LYS A 403 14.93 -23.94 -13.56
CA LYS A 403 15.51 -25.11 -12.87
C LYS A 403 14.80 -25.35 -11.55
N VAL A 404 14.63 -26.62 -11.19
CA VAL A 404 14.12 -27.07 -9.89
C VAL A 404 15.27 -27.72 -9.13
N GLU A 405 15.91 -26.95 -8.26
CA GLU A 405 16.98 -27.45 -7.41
C GLU A 405 16.42 -28.15 -6.16
N ARG A 406 17.08 -29.23 -5.76
CA ARG A 406 16.65 -30.11 -4.66
C ARG A 406 17.77 -30.23 -3.63
N THR A 407 17.61 -29.55 -2.51
CA THR A 407 18.54 -29.64 -1.37
C THR A 407 18.52 -31.06 -0.82
N ASN A 408 19.69 -31.71 -0.71
CA ASN A 408 19.85 -33.08 -0.23
C ASN A 408 18.94 -34.12 -0.92
N GLY A 409 18.57 -33.87 -2.19
CA GLY A 409 17.69 -34.78 -2.93
C GLY A 409 16.24 -34.79 -2.43
N ALA A 410 15.76 -33.66 -1.87
CA ALA A 410 14.37 -33.49 -1.46
C ALA A 410 13.39 -34.04 -2.53
N PRO A 411 12.34 -34.76 -2.13
CA PRO A 411 11.43 -35.40 -3.06
C PRO A 411 10.60 -34.36 -3.81
N LEU A 412 10.51 -34.49 -5.13
CA LEU A 412 9.70 -33.64 -6.01
C LEU A 412 8.46 -34.43 -6.43
N ASP A 413 7.27 -33.82 -6.31
CA ASP A 413 6.09 -34.31 -6.99
C ASP A 413 6.04 -33.71 -8.39
N GLU A 414 6.51 -34.44 -9.40
CA GLU A 414 6.51 -33.96 -10.79
C GLU A 414 5.09 -33.67 -11.33
N SER A 415 4.05 -34.25 -10.73
CA SER A 415 2.67 -33.97 -11.12
C SER A 415 2.15 -32.61 -10.64
N SER A 416 2.83 -32.03 -9.64
CA SER A 416 2.51 -30.71 -9.08
C SER A 416 3.11 -29.54 -9.88
N LEU A 417 3.94 -29.80 -10.88
CA LEU A 417 4.63 -28.75 -11.64
C LEU A 417 3.62 -27.89 -12.42
N ARG A 418 3.71 -26.57 -12.24
CA ARG A 418 2.89 -25.58 -12.95
C ARG A 418 3.75 -24.45 -13.47
N VAL A 419 3.38 -23.92 -14.64
CA VAL A 419 3.83 -22.61 -15.11
C VAL A 419 2.60 -21.76 -15.35
N ILE A 420 2.49 -20.63 -14.66
CA ILE A 420 1.33 -19.75 -14.72
C ILE A 420 1.75 -18.49 -15.46
N VAL A 421 1.09 -18.15 -16.56
CA VAL A 421 1.36 -16.94 -17.34
C VAL A 421 0.11 -16.07 -17.35
N ASP A 422 0.20 -14.83 -16.85
CA ASP A 422 -0.92 -13.89 -16.78
C ASP A 422 -2.19 -14.47 -16.12
N GLY A 423 -2.01 -15.24 -15.04
CA GLY A 423 -3.05 -15.96 -14.33
C GLY A 423 -3.57 -17.23 -15.01
N ILE A 424 -2.95 -17.67 -16.11
CA ILE A 424 -3.33 -18.89 -16.83
C ILE A 424 -2.33 -20.00 -16.51
N ALA A 425 -2.80 -21.08 -15.89
CA ALA A 425 -1.96 -22.22 -15.54
C ALA A 425 -1.75 -23.18 -16.71
N TYR A 426 -0.49 -23.56 -16.92
CA TYR A 426 -0.05 -24.54 -17.91
C TYR A 426 0.68 -25.69 -17.22
N LYS A 427 0.53 -26.90 -17.77
CA LYS A 427 1.36 -28.04 -17.41
C LYS A 427 2.68 -27.99 -18.18
N PRO A 428 3.84 -27.81 -17.54
CA PRO A 428 5.12 -27.77 -18.23
C PRO A 428 5.62 -29.17 -18.60
N ASN A 429 6.59 -29.21 -19.52
CA ASN A 429 7.48 -30.34 -19.68
C ASN A 429 8.54 -30.31 -18.57
N TYR A 430 8.93 -31.47 -18.05
CA TYR A 430 10.02 -31.59 -17.08
C TYR A 430 11.09 -32.55 -17.59
N ASP A 431 12.33 -32.05 -17.67
CA ASP A 431 13.50 -32.86 -17.97
C ASP A 431 14.21 -33.21 -16.66
N SER A 432 14.09 -34.47 -16.24
CA SER A 432 14.68 -34.97 -15.00
C SER A 432 16.22 -35.04 -15.03
N ALA A 433 16.83 -35.11 -16.22
CA ALA A 433 18.28 -35.14 -16.37
C ALA A 433 18.90 -33.77 -16.09
N THR A 434 18.23 -32.69 -16.50
CA THR A 434 18.66 -31.30 -16.26
C THR A 434 17.94 -30.65 -15.08
N SER A 435 16.93 -31.32 -14.51
CA SER A 435 16.00 -30.77 -13.50
C SER A 435 15.36 -29.45 -13.96
N THR A 436 14.95 -29.39 -15.23
CA THR A 436 14.41 -28.17 -15.85
C THR A 436 12.94 -28.35 -16.18
N MET A 437 12.09 -27.43 -15.70
CA MET A 437 10.73 -27.28 -16.20
C MET A 437 10.69 -26.26 -17.34
N SER A 438 9.89 -26.53 -18.37
CA SER A 438 9.78 -25.66 -19.54
C SER A 438 8.39 -25.66 -20.16
N ILE A 439 7.98 -24.51 -20.71
CA ILE A 439 6.77 -24.39 -21.52
C ILE A 439 7.04 -23.51 -22.74
N GLN A 440 6.71 -24.04 -23.92
CA GLN A 440 6.67 -23.27 -25.16
C GLN A 440 5.23 -22.77 -25.33
N LEU A 441 5.02 -21.46 -25.24
CA LEU A 441 3.70 -20.90 -25.50
C LEU A 441 3.34 -21.10 -26.98
N THR A 442 2.12 -21.59 -27.23
CA THR A 442 1.61 -21.84 -28.58
C THR A 442 0.67 -20.74 -29.06
N GLN A 443 0.01 -20.06 -28.11
CA GLN A 443 -0.78 -18.87 -28.39
C GLN A 443 0.10 -17.63 -28.20
N PRO A 444 0.11 -16.70 -29.17
CA PRO A 444 0.90 -15.49 -29.06
C PRO A 444 0.36 -14.60 -27.93
N LEU A 445 1.25 -14.20 -27.04
CA LEU A 445 1.03 -13.17 -26.05
C LEU A 445 0.73 -11.83 -26.75
N LYS A 446 -0.15 -11.04 -26.12
CA LYS A 446 -0.58 -9.72 -26.62
C LYS A 446 -0.12 -8.65 -25.64
N GLU A 447 0.22 -7.46 -26.16
CA GLU A 447 0.80 -6.35 -25.38
C GLU A 447 2.26 -6.62 -24.99
N LYS A 448 2.80 -5.97 -23.95
CA LYS A 448 4.25 -5.82 -23.78
C LYS A 448 4.79 -6.55 -22.56
N PHE A 449 4.21 -6.30 -21.40
CA PHE A 449 4.64 -6.88 -20.14
C PHE A 449 3.72 -8.03 -19.75
N HIS A 450 4.36 -9.08 -19.26
CA HIS A 450 3.72 -10.32 -18.86
C HIS A 450 4.35 -10.82 -17.57
N VAL A 451 3.60 -11.63 -16.82
CA VAL A 451 4.08 -12.24 -15.59
C VAL A 451 4.07 -13.75 -15.74
N VAL A 452 5.13 -14.41 -15.28
CA VAL A 452 5.23 -15.86 -15.19
C VAL A 452 5.55 -16.29 -13.77
N THR A 453 4.84 -17.29 -13.26
CA THR A 453 5.19 -18.02 -12.03
C THR A 453 5.55 -19.45 -12.39
N PHE A 454 6.68 -19.92 -11.88
CA PHE A 454 7.09 -21.31 -11.92
C PHE A 454 6.82 -21.91 -10.54
N GLU A 455 6.15 -23.04 -10.47
CA GLU A 455 5.72 -23.65 -9.21
C GLU A 455 6.00 -25.15 -9.19
N ALA A 456 6.42 -25.64 -8.03
CA ALA A 456 6.62 -27.05 -7.74
C ALA A 456 6.26 -27.34 -6.28
N ALA A 457 5.72 -28.54 -6.01
CA ALA A 457 5.54 -29.05 -4.67
C ALA A 457 6.45 -30.24 -4.38
N ASN A 458 6.86 -30.38 -3.12
CA ASN A 458 7.43 -31.64 -2.65
C ASN A 458 6.33 -32.69 -2.44
N THR A 459 6.70 -33.95 -2.19
CA THR A 459 5.71 -35.04 -1.98
C THR A 459 4.86 -34.90 -0.71
N ALA A 460 5.16 -33.93 0.15
CA ALA A 460 4.33 -33.57 1.31
C ALA A 460 3.35 -32.43 0.99
N GLY A 461 3.26 -31.99 -0.27
CA GLY A 461 2.38 -30.92 -0.73
C GLY A 461 2.87 -29.51 -0.39
N LYS A 462 4.15 -29.36 -0.01
CA LYS A 462 4.75 -28.06 0.33
C LYS A 462 5.23 -27.38 -0.94
N ILE A 463 4.75 -26.18 -1.20
CA ILE A 463 4.90 -25.48 -2.48
C ILE A 463 6.09 -24.52 -2.42
N GLU A 464 6.89 -24.53 -3.48
CA GLU A 464 7.91 -23.54 -3.80
C GLU A 464 7.53 -22.87 -5.12
N LYS A 465 7.68 -21.55 -5.21
CA LYS A 465 7.34 -20.78 -6.42
C LYS A 465 8.23 -19.56 -6.59
N GLU A 466 8.43 -19.18 -7.85
CA GLU A 466 9.17 -17.99 -8.24
C GLU A 466 8.48 -17.26 -9.39
N THR A 467 8.29 -15.94 -9.22
CA THR A 467 7.53 -15.09 -10.14
C THR A 467 8.42 -14.05 -10.80
N ARG A 468 8.30 -13.86 -12.10
CA ARG A 468 9.06 -12.88 -12.89
C ARG A 468 8.14 -12.11 -13.82
N ILE A 469 8.35 -10.80 -13.89
CA ILE A 469 7.87 -9.97 -14.99
C ILE A 469 8.85 -10.09 -16.14
N PHE A 470 8.35 -10.16 -17.37
CA PHE A 470 9.16 -10.09 -18.58
C PHE A 470 8.49 -9.20 -19.63
N TYR A 471 9.30 -8.68 -20.55
CA TYR A 471 8.87 -7.78 -21.63
C TYR A 471 9.02 -8.47 -22.98
N ILE A 472 7.98 -8.51 -23.81
CA ILE A 472 8.07 -8.97 -25.19
C ILE A 472 8.37 -7.79 -26.12
N ASN A 473 9.46 -7.90 -26.88
CA ASN A 473 9.78 -6.92 -27.92
C ASN A 473 9.14 -7.39 -29.24
N GLN A 474 8.03 -6.75 -29.62
CA GLN A 474 7.27 -7.08 -30.84
C GLN A 474 7.85 -6.41 -32.09
#